data_AF-A0A075W9V4-F1
#
_entry.id   AF-A0A075W9V4-F1
#
_cell.length_a   1.000
_cell.length_b   1.000
_cell.length_c   1.000
_cell.angle_alpha   90.00
_cell.angle_beta   90.00
_cell.angle_gamma   90.00
#
_symmetry.space_group_name_H-M   'P 1'
#
loop_
_entity.id
_entity.type
_entity.pdbx_description
1 polymer ?
#
loop_
_entity_poly.entity_id
_entity_poly.type
_entity_poly.pdbx_seq_one_letter_code
_entity_poly.pdbx_strand_id
1 'polypeptide(L)'
;MKVGVKYCGGCNPEYRREDVEDVLRKHFTIFYSEDADVLVLINGCKKACLLEEVNHPKVVSVDSPVSEEELLRRVLKAMRG
;
A
#
# COMPACT_ATOMS: atom_id res chain seq x y z
N MET A 1 -5.73 7.00 13.50
CA MET A 1 -5.53 7.03 12.05
C MET A 1 -5.63 5.62 11.51
N LYS A 2 -6.38 5.44 10.43
CA LYS A 2 -6.63 4.16 9.77
C LYS A 2 -5.73 4.05 8.53
N VAL A 3 -4.88 3.02 8.47
CA VAL A 3 -4.15 2.67 7.24
C VAL A 3 -4.90 1.53 6.56
N GLY A 4 -5.52 1.84 5.43
CA GLY A 4 -6.18 0.86 4.57
C GLY A 4 -5.15 0.10 3.75
N VAL A 5 -5.36 -1.19 3.51
CA VAL A 5 -4.55 -1.98 2.58
C VAL A 5 -5.44 -2.71 1.58
N LYS A 6 -5.06 -2.64 0.30
CA LYS A 6 -5.67 -3.39 -0.79
C LYS A 6 -4.59 -4.05 -1.66
N TYR A 7 -4.84 -5.28 -2.10
CA TYR A 7 -3.92 -6.06 -2.94
C TYR A 7 -4.45 -6.18 -4.35
N CYS A 8 -3.55 -6.15 -5.34
CA CYS A 8 -3.96 -6.53 -6.69
C CYS A 8 -4.20 -8.05 -6.75
N GLY A 9 -4.95 -8.51 -7.75
CA GLY A 9 -5.28 -9.93 -7.95
C GLY A 9 -4.10 -10.89 -8.17
N GLY A 10 -2.85 -10.39 -8.18
CA GLY A 10 -1.65 -11.22 -8.18
C GLY A 10 -1.43 -11.99 -9.48
N CYS A 11 -1.87 -11.46 -10.62
CA CYS A 11 -1.74 -12.12 -11.91
C CYS A 11 -0.29 -12.40 -12.34
N ASN A 12 0.68 -11.60 -11.88
CA ASN A 12 2.11 -11.82 -12.11
C ASN A 12 2.96 -11.13 -11.02
N PRO A 13 3.16 -11.71 -9.83
CA PRO A 13 3.90 -11.07 -8.75
C PRO A 13 5.41 -11.10 -9.02
N GLU A 14 6.04 -9.93 -9.13
CA GLU A 14 7.49 -9.74 -9.27
C GLU A 14 8.22 -9.72 -7.91
N TYR A 15 7.48 -9.60 -6.81
CA TYR A 15 7.99 -9.64 -5.44
C TYR A 15 6.93 -10.16 -4.46
N ARG A 16 7.37 -10.48 -3.24
CA ARG A 16 6.48 -10.91 -2.15
C ARG A 16 5.77 -9.71 -1.55
N ARG A 17 4.47 -9.62 -1.80
CA ARG A 17 3.60 -8.54 -1.33
C ARG A 17 3.44 -8.55 0.20
N GLU A 18 3.60 -9.73 0.78
CA GLU A 18 3.57 -9.96 2.23
C GLU A 18 4.69 -9.18 2.93
N ASP A 19 5.86 -9.02 2.29
CA ASP A 19 6.98 -8.26 2.88
C ASP A 19 6.60 -6.79 3.13
N VAL A 20 5.77 -6.20 2.26
CA VAL A 20 5.25 -4.84 2.40
C VAL A 20 4.22 -4.77 3.52
N GLU A 21 3.28 -5.73 3.57
CA GLU A 21 2.29 -5.79 4.64
C GLU A 21 2.95 -5.99 6.01
N ASP A 22 3.94 -6.87 6.12
CA ASP A 22 4.67 -7.14 7.35
C ASP A 22 5.32 -5.87 7.90
N VAL A 23 5.91 -5.05 7.03
CA VAL A 23 6.43 -3.74 7.44
C VAL A 23 5.30 -2.83 7.92
N LEU A 24 4.19 -2.73 7.19
CA LEU A 24 3.07 -1.89 7.59
C LEU A 24 2.50 -2.31 8.96
N ARG A 25 2.42 -3.62 9.24
CA ARG A 25 1.89 -4.17 10.49
C ARG A 25 2.77 -3.89 11.70
N LYS A 26 4.09 -3.76 11.51
CA LYS A 26 5.02 -3.39 12.58
C LYS A 26 4.79 -1.96 13.09
N HIS A 27 4.33 -1.06 12.21
CA HIS A 27 4.28 0.38 12.48
C HIS A 27 2.87 0.97 12.53
N PHE A 28 1.88 0.30 11.95
CA PHE A 28 0.52 0.80 11.83
C PHE A 28 -0.53 -0.28 12.14
N THR A 29 -1.69 0.15 12.63
CA THR A 29 -2.89 -0.68 12.63
C THR A 29 -3.48 -0.68 11.22
N ILE A 30 -3.53 -1.86 10.60
CA ILE A 30 -4.03 -2.04 9.24
C ILE A 30 -5.51 -2.38 9.21
N PHE A 31 -6.21 -1.80 8.24
CA PHE A 31 -7.62 -2.05 7.93
C PHE A 31 -7.74 -2.56 6.49
N TYR A 32 -8.58 -3.55 6.26
CA TYR A 32 -8.89 -4.04 4.91
C TYR A 32 -10.14 -3.36 4.37
N SER A 33 -10.08 -2.03 4.31
CA SER A 33 -11.17 -1.17 3.86
C SER A 33 -10.60 0.03 3.13
N GLU A 34 -11.36 0.52 2.15
CA GLU A 34 -11.07 1.80 1.47
C GLU A 34 -11.53 3.00 2.32
N ASP A 35 -12.33 2.78 3.38
CA ASP A 35 -12.63 3.78 4.42
C ASP A 35 -11.44 3.93 5.38
N ALA A 36 -10.38 4.58 4.92
CA ALA A 36 -9.15 4.81 5.66
C ALA A 36 -8.63 6.24 5.49
N ASP A 37 -7.72 6.67 6.36
CA ASP A 37 -7.09 7.99 6.20
C ASP A 37 -6.07 7.97 5.06
N VAL A 38 -5.36 6.84 4.90
CA VAL A 38 -4.44 6.57 3.79
C VAL A 38 -4.67 5.15 3.33
N LEU A 39 -4.75 4.95 2.02
CA LEU A 39 -4.90 3.65 1.41
C LEU A 39 -3.60 3.22 0.73
N VAL A 40 -3.03 2.11 1.18
CA VAL A 40 -1.83 1.51 0.60
C VAL A 40 -2.24 0.42 -0.39
N LEU A 41 -1.86 0.60 -1.65
CA LEU A 41 -2.12 -0.34 -2.73
C LEU A 41 -0.88 -1.20 -2.93
N ILE A 42 -0.97 -2.47 -2.54
CA ILE A 42 0.11 -3.45 -2.67
C ILE A 42 -0.09 -4.21 -3.98
N ASN A 43 0.51 -3.68 -5.04
CA ASN A 43 0.51 -4.27 -6.37
C ASN A 43 1.63 -5.30 -6.48
N GLY A 44 1.36 -6.44 -7.11
CA GLY A 44 2.37 -7.47 -7.34
C GLY A 44 3.36 -7.15 -8.46
N CYS A 45 3.05 -6.20 -9.33
CA CYS A 45 3.89 -5.82 -10.46
C CYS A 45 3.71 -4.35 -10.84
N LYS A 46 4.59 -3.88 -11.72
CA LYS A 46 4.62 -2.50 -12.24
C LYS A 46 3.37 -2.04 -12.99
N LYS A 47 2.48 -2.97 -13.37
CA LYS A 47 1.21 -2.60 -14.02
C LYS A 47 0.29 -1.80 -13.08
N ALA A 48 0.41 -2.04 -11.77
CA ALA A 48 -0.28 -1.28 -10.73
C ALA A 48 -1.81 -1.10 -10.95
N CYS A 49 -2.51 -2.16 -11.38
CA CYS A 49 -3.92 -2.11 -11.77
C CYS A 49 -4.87 -1.48 -10.73
N LEU A 50 -4.54 -1.59 -9.44
CA LEU A 50 -5.35 -0.99 -8.39
C LEU A 50 -5.48 0.54 -8.49
N LEU A 51 -4.52 1.22 -9.13
CA LEU A 51 -4.59 2.67 -9.33
C LEU A 51 -5.76 3.09 -10.22
N GLU A 52 -6.21 2.21 -11.12
CA GLU A 52 -7.37 2.46 -11.99
C GLU A 52 -8.70 2.09 -11.31
N GLU A 53 -8.66 1.19 -10.31
CA GLU A 53 -9.84 0.66 -9.62
C GLU A 53 -10.23 1.47 -8.38
N VAL A 54 -9.30 2.23 -7.82
CA VAL A 54 -9.46 2.90 -6.52
C VAL A 54 -9.58 4.40 -6.70
N ASN A 55 -10.63 4.98 -6.12
CA ASN A 55 -10.80 6.42 -6.02
C ASN A 55 -10.70 6.86 -4.56
N HIS A 56 -9.47 6.97 -4.06
CA HIS A 56 -9.18 7.41 -2.69
C HIS A 56 -8.28 8.65 -2.71
N PRO A 57 -8.54 9.69 -1.90
CA PRO A 57 -7.81 10.97 -1.97
C PRO A 57 -6.33 10.85 -1.58
N LYS A 58 -5.98 9.86 -0.74
CA LYS A 58 -4.63 9.64 -0.22
C LYS A 58 -4.20 8.21 -0.48
N VAL A 59 -3.40 8.01 -1.50
CA VAL A 59 -2.95 6.70 -1.96
C VAL A 59 -1.43 6.59 -1.91
N VAL A 60 -0.94 5.46 -1.41
CA VAL A 60 0.46 5.04 -1.58
C VAL A 60 0.45 3.76 -2.39
N SER A 61 1.00 3.81 -3.60
CA SER A 61 1.16 2.61 -4.43
C SER A 61 2.54 1.99 -4.23
N VAL A 62 2.57 0.67 -4.05
CA VAL A 62 3.78 -0.15 -4.02
C VAL A 62 3.66 -1.21 -5.09
N ASP A 63 4.58 -1.24 -6.04
CA ASP A 63 4.55 -2.11 -7.24
C ASP A 63 5.86 -2.88 -7.45
N SER A 64 6.80 -2.71 -6.53
CA SER A 64 8.15 -3.23 -6.56
C SER A 64 8.70 -3.33 -5.13
N PRO A 65 9.77 -4.10 -4.91
CA PRO A 65 10.44 -4.15 -3.61
C PRO A 65 10.80 -2.74 -3.12
N VAL A 66 10.44 -2.44 -1.87
CA VAL A 66 10.70 -1.15 -1.23
C VAL A 66 11.32 -1.39 0.15
N SER A 67 12.27 -0.55 0.54
CA SER A 67 12.83 -0.60 1.89
C SER A 67 11.81 -0.15 2.93
N GLU A 68 11.96 -0.63 4.16
CA GLU A 68 11.11 -0.24 5.28
C GLU A 68 11.10 1.28 5.48
N GLU A 69 12.26 1.92 5.48
CA GLU A 69 12.38 3.39 5.64
C GLU A 69 11.62 4.17 4.56
N GLU A 70 11.76 3.76 3.30
CA GLU A 70 11.08 4.42 2.18
C GLU A 70 9.56 4.21 2.23
N LEU A 71 9.10 3.02 2.61
CA LEU A 71 7.67 2.74 2.77
C LEU A 71 7.06 3.61 3.87
N LEU A 72 7.71 3.68 5.03
CA LEU A 72 7.27 4.53 6.15
C LEU A 72 7.23 6.00 5.74
N ARG A 73 8.28 6.48 5.05
CA ARG A 73 8.35 7.85 4.54
C ARG A 73 7.17 8.17 3.62
N ARG A 74 6.83 7.28 2.68
CA ARG A 74 5.69 7.46 1.75
C ARG A 74 4.36 7.55 2.49
N VAL A 75 4.10 6.62 3.41
CA VAL A 75 2.86 6.57 4.19
C VAL A 75 2.72 7.81 5.09
N LEU A 76 3.76 8.17 5.83
CA LEU A 76 3.74 9.35 6.70
C LEU A 76 3.59 10.66 5.92
N LYS A 77 4.17 10.74 4.71
CA LYS A 77 3.98 11.90 3.82
C LYS A 77 2.52 12.00 3.36
N ALA A 78 1.92 10.89 2.93
CA ALA A 78 0.51 10.86 2.51
C ALA A 78 -0.44 11.22 3.66
N MET A 79 -0.11 10.84 4.89
CA MET A 79 -0.90 11.18 6.08
C MET A 79 -0.94 12.68 6.39
N ARG A 80 0.14 13.41 6.12
CA ARG A 80 0.28 14.84 6.44
C ARG A 80 -0.30 15.77 5.37
N GLY A 81 -0.48 15.28 4.15
CA GLY A 81 -1.08 16.01 3.04
C GLY A 81 -2.59 16.07 3.14
#